data_AF-A0A6I9NG97-F1
#
_entry.id   AF-A0A6I9NG97-F1
#
_cell.length_a   1.000
_cell.length_b   1.000
_cell.length_c   1.000
_cell.angle_alpha   90.00
_cell.angle_beta   90.00
_cell.angle_gamma   90.00
#
_symmetry.space_group_name_H-M   'P 1'
#
loop_
_entity.id
_entity.type
_entity.pdbx_description
1 polymer ?
#
loop_
_entity_poly.entity_id
_entity_poly.type
_entity_poly.pdbx_seq_one_letter_code
_entity_poly.pdbx_strand_id
1 'polypeptide(L)'
;MTWTEAQSYCREHHTDLASVRNLAENQQIDELLTGGGKHWIGLYRDSWKWSDGSNSSFKYWADYRPKHRALKVCVAAAFDNSGKWEDLDCGVEKPFICYGLVPVSMQVIKVRVEKPNCVDLKDPAFLDAMLVEAKKNLRAQGLDDNVQLAWRKQPDGQVFKKEEKKKRDEL
;
A
#
# COMPACT_ATOMS: atom_id res chain seq x y z
N MET A 1 22.26 -9.99 0.03
CA MET A 1 22.16 -9.20 -1.22
C MET A 1 22.85 -7.85 -1.03
N THR A 2 23.71 -7.52 -1.98
CA THR A 2 24.24 -6.17 -2.19
C THR A 2 23.11 -5.21 -2.55
N TRP A 3 23.37 -3.89 -2.51
CA TRP A 3 22.33 -2.91 -2.79
C TRP A 3 21.77 -3.03 -4.22
N THR A 4 22.64 -3.27 -5.21
CA THR A 4 22.22 -3.42 -6.62
C THR A 4 21.39 -4.68 -6.83
N GLU A 5 21.78 -5.81 -6.21
CA GLU A 5 20.98 -7.05 -6.27
C GLU A 5 19.62 -6.88 -5.60
N ALA A 6 19.58 -6.21 -4.45
CA ALA A 6 18.34 -5.91 -3.74
C ALA A 6 17.39 -5.03 -4.59
N GLN A 7 17.93 -4.02 -5.28
CA GLN A 7 17.16 -3.18 -6.19
C GLN A 7 16.58 -3.99 -7.36
N SER A 8 17.41 -4.82 -8.00
CA SER A 8 16.98 -5.68 -9.11
C SER A 8 15.85 -6.61 -8.66
N TYR A 9 16.00 -7.25 -7.50
CA TYR A 9 14.95 -8.08 -6.91
C TYR A 9 13.64 -7.31 -6.70
N CYS A 10 13.71 -6.11 -6.10
CA CYS A 10 12.50 -5.31 -5.87
C CYS A 10 11.82 -4.88 -7.17
N ARG A 11 12.56 -4.60 -8.25
CA ARG A 11 11.98 -4.25 -9.55
C ARG A 11 11.41 -5.45 -10.30
N GLU A 12 11.91 -6.65 -10.02
CA GLU A 12 11.38 -7.89 -10.59
C GLU A 12 10.05 -8.31 -9.94
N HIS A 13 9.92 -8.13 -8.62
CA HIS A 13 8.77 -8.63 -7.85
C HIS A 13 7.82 -7.55 -7.33
N HIS A 14 8.26 -6.29 -7.27
CA HIS A 14 7.55 -5.15 -6.71
C HIS A 14 7.77 -3.89 -7.58
N THR A 15 7.77 -2.69 -6.99
CA THR A 15 8.07 -1.45 -7.72
C THR A 15 9.55 -1.09 -7.65
N ASP A 16 10.11 -0.87 -6.46
CA ASP A 16 11.54 -0.60 -6.25
C ASP A 16 11.89 -0.80 -4.75
N LEU A 17 13.13 -0.53 -4.35
CA LEU A 17 13.50 -0.34 -2.94
C LEU A 17 12.73 0.83 -2.32
N ALA A 18 12.37 0.71 -1.05
CA ALA A 18 11.55 1.69 -0.34
C ALA A 18 12.17 3.09 -0.31
N SER A 19 11.36 4.09 -0.64
CA SER A 19 11.64 5.50 -0.39
C SER A 19 11.06 5.94 0.93
N VAL A 20 11.81 6.72 1.70
CA VAL A 20 11.37 7.28 2.99
C VAL A 20 11.27 8.79 2.83
N ARG A 21 10.06 9.30 2.58
CA ARG A 21 9.82 10.70 2.20
C ARG A 21 9.40 11.57 3.38
N ASN A 22 9.03 10.97 4.50
CA ASN A 22 8.65 11.64 5.74
C ASN A 22 8.79 10.68 6.94
N LEU A 23 8.59 11.21 8.16
CA LEU A 23 8.70 10.43 9.40
C LEU A 23 7.62 9.35 9.53
N ALA A 24 6.39 9.61 9.07
CA ALA A 24 5.30 8.65 9.17
C ALA A 24 5.57 7.40 8.32
N GLU A 25 6.12 7.57 7.11
CA GLU A 25 6.59 6.43 6.28
C GLU A 25 7.71 5.65 6.97
N ASN A 26 8.64 6.33 7.64
CA ASN A 26 9.71 5.67 8.39
C ASN A 26 9.16 4.82 9.55
N GLN A 27 8.18 5.37 10.29
CA GLN A 27 7.50 4.68 11.39
C GLN A 27 6.69 3.48 10.89
N GLN A 28 5.96 3.63 9.79
CA GLN A 28 5.22 2.53 9.17
C GLN A 28 6.15 1.37 8.79
N ILE A 29 7.34 1.66 8.25
CA ILE A 29 8.31 0.62 7.92
C ILE A 29 8.85 -0.05 9.19
N ASP A 30 9.14 0.73 10.24
CA ASP A 30 9.63 0.22 11.53
C ASP A 30 8.61 -0.75 12.17
N GLU A 31 7.32 -0.40 12.16
CA GLU A 31 6.24 -1.23 12.69
C GLU A 31 6.06 -2.56 11.94
N LEU A 32 6.40 -2.61 10.65
CA LEU A 32 6.30 -3.83 9.83
C LEU A 32 7.46 -4.81 10.06
N LEU A 33 8.56 -4.36 10.65
CA LEU A 33 9.76 -5.17 10.86
C LEU A 33 9.72 -5.84 12.23
N THR A 34 9.57 -7.16 12.25
CA THR A 34 9.62 -7.96 13.48
C THR A 34 11.05 -8.19 14.01
N GLY A 35 12.06 -7.59 13.38
CA GLY A 35 13.46 -7.67 13.76
C GLY A 35 14.17 -6.36 13.42
N GLY A 36 14.92 -5.82 14.39
CA GLY A 36 15.69 -4.60 14.19
C GLY A 36 16.88 -4.78 13.23
N GLY A 37 17.75 -3.78 13.18
CA GLY A 37 18.98 -3.80 12.39
C GLY A 37 18.87 -3.02 11.08
N LYS A 38 19.89 -3.20 10.23
CA LYS A 38 20.14 -2.34 9.06
C LYS A 38 19.62 -2.96 7.78
N HIS A 39 18.71 -2.24 7.13
CA HIS A 39 18.03 -2.70 5.92
C HIS A 39 18.26 -1.72 4.77
N TRP A 40 18.57 -2.22 3.57
CA TRP A 40 18.71 -1.37 2.40
C TRP A 40 17.40 -0.66 2.05
N ILE A 41 17.52 0.62 1.74
CA ILE A 41 16.45 1.48 1.20
C ILE A 41 16.90 2.08 -0.14
N GLY A 42 15.98 2.71 -0.87
CA GLY A 42 16.22 3.21 -2.23
C GLY A 42 17.14 4.42 -2.35
N LEU A 43 17.63 4.97 -1.23
CA LEU A 43 18.51 6.14 -1.26
C LEU A 43 19.96 5.73 -1.59
N TYR A 44 20.53 6.35 -2.62
CA TYR A 44 21.91 6.13 -3.04
C TYR A 44 22.59 7.45 -3.46
N ARG A 45 23.92 7.43 -3.57
CA ARG A 45 24.69 8.62 -3.91
C ARG A 45 25.11 8.68 -5.39
N ASP A 46 24.52 9.66 -6.06
CA ASP A 46 25.10 10.42 -7.20
C ASP A 46 24.83 11.93 -6.96
N SER A 47 23.65 12.26 -6.39
CA SER A 47 23.32 13.55 -5.74
C SER A 47 22.29 13.39 -4.61
N TRP A 48 22.33 12.26 -3.87
CA TRP A 48 21.25 11.78 -2.98
C TRP A 48 19.92 11.65 -3.70
N LYS A 49 19.80 10.60 -4.50
CA LYS A 49 18.59 10.30 -5.29
C LYS A 49 17.95 9.03 -4.76
N TRP A 50 16.62 9.02 -4.78
CA TRP A 50 15.85 7.80 -4.56
C TRP A 50 15.84 6.97 -5.86
N SER A 51 15.90 5.65 -5.73
CA SER A 51 15.94 4.71 -6.85
C SER A 51 14.69 4.74 -7.71
N ASP A 52 13.55 5.04 -7.10
CA ASP A 52 12.26 5.21 -7.75
C ASP A 52 12.06 6.57 -8.44
N GLY A 53 13.03 7.48 -8.32
CA GLY A 53 12.90 8.85 -8.84
C GLY A 53 12.07 9.80 -7.97
N SER A 54 11.65 9.39 -6.77
CA SER A 54 10.98 10.25 -5.81
C SER A 54 11.83 11.48 -5.49
N ASN A 55 11.17 12.64 -5.41
CA ASN A 55 11.81 13.89 -5.03
C ASN A 55 11.38 14.27 -3.60
N SER A 56 12.27 14.08 -2.62
CA SER A 56 12.03 14.46 -1.23
C SER A 56 13.27 15.10 -0.61
N SER A 57 13.04 16.20 0.10
CA SER A 57 14.04 16.91 0.91
C SER A 57 14.22 16.30 2.30
N PHE A 58 13.39 15.32 2.70
CA PHE A 58 13.49 14.67 3.99
C PHE A 58 14.86 13.99 4.15
N LYS A 59 15.43 14.14 5.35
CA LYS A 59 16.71 13.55 5.75
C LYS A 59 16.56 13.01 7.16
N TYR A 60 16.84 11.72 7.34
CA TYR A 60 16.73 11.06 8.63
C TYR A 60 18.04 10.38 9.03
N TRP A 61 19.16 11.07 8.80
CA TRP A 61 20.50 10.56 9.08
C TRP A 61 20.72 10.25 10.56
N ALA A 62 21.46 9.16 10.82
CA ALA A 62 22.03 8.93 12.14
C ALA A 62 23.07 10.00 12.49
N ASP A 63 23.36 10.13 13.78
CA ASP A 63 24.25 11.18 14.25
C ASP A 63 25.63 11.02 13.60
N TYR A 64 26.20 12.15 13.17
CA TYR A 64 27.47 12.24 12.45
C TYR A 64 27.48 11.58 11.06
N ARG A 65 26.32 11.32 10.43
CA ARG A 65 26.19 10.80 9.06
C ARG A 65 25.66 11.88 8.10
N PRO A 66 25.92 11.76 6.78
CA PRO A 66 26.75 10.75 6.10
C PRO A 66 28.25 10.92 6.40
N LYS A 67 29.00 9.81 6.54
CA LYS A 67 30.45 9.86 6.87
C LYS A 67 31.35 9.63 5.66
N HIS A 68 30.91 8.81 4.71
CA HIS A 68 31.72 8.40 3.57
C HIS A 68 31.70 9.46 2.47
N ARG A 69 32.90 9.89 2.07
CA ARG A 69 33.11 10.78 0.92
C ARG A 69 33.24 10.03 -0.42
N ALA A 70 33.18 8.71 -0.39
CA ALA A 70 33.29 7.86 -1.58
C ALA A 70 32.12 8.07 -2.55
N LEU A 71 32.40 7.83 -3.84
CA LEU A 71 31.43 7.98 -4.93
C LEU A 71 30.38 6.87 -4.99
N LYS A 72 30.63 5.70 -4.39
CA LYS A 72 29.69 4.56 -4.36
C LYS A 72 29.25 4.27 -2.93
N VAL A 73 28.26 5.00 -2.46
CA VAL A 73 27.66 4.77 -1.13
C VAL A 73 26.16 4.60 -1.27
N CYS A 74 25.65 3.60 -0.56
CA CYS A 74 24.26 3.21 -0.53
C CYS A 74 23.75 3.39 0.90
N VAL A 75 22.44 3.57 1.07
CA VAL A 75 21.88 3.91 2.37
C VAL A 75 21.06 2.75 2.91
N ALA A 76 21.34 2.41 4.17
CA ALA A 76 20.50 1.52 4.95
C ALA A 76 19.79 2.31 6.06
N ALA A 77 18.53 1.98 6.32
CA ALA A 77 17.83 2.42 7.52
C ALA A 77 18.15 1.44 8.67
N ALA A 78 18.58 1.98 9.82
CA ALA A 78 18.93 1.24 11.03
C ALA A 78 17.73 1.23 11.98
N PHE A 79 16.88 0.20 11.92
CA PHE A 79 15.67 0.10 12.73
C PHE A 79 15.95 -0.27 14.20
N ASP A 80 17.16 -0.77 14.49
CA ASP A 80 17.72 -0.79 15.85
C ASP A 80 18.07 0.61 16.40
N ASN A 81 17.97 1.65 15.56
CA ASN A 81 18.18 3.06 15.89
C ASN A 81 17.05 3.92 15.29
N SER A 82 15.79 3.52 15.53
CA SER A 82 14.58 4.24 15.11
C SER A 82 14.43 4.44 13.59
N GLY A 83 15.14 3.66 12.77
CA GLY A 83 15.16 3.80 11.32
C GLY A 83 16.10 4.90 10.82
N LYS A 84 16.97 5.47 11.68
CA LYS A 84 17.94 6.48 11.24
C LYS A 84 18.87 5.90 10.16
N TRP A 85 19.23 6.74 9.20
CA TRP A 85 19.95 6.33 8.00
C TRP A 85 21.46 6.28 8.22
N GLU A 86 22.10 5.25 7.69
CA GLU A 86 23.55 5.11 7.61
C GLU A 86 23.98 4.91 6.16
N ASP A 87 25.04 5.62 5.76
CA ASP A 87 25.72 5.41 4.50
C ASP A 87 26.76 4.29 4.62
N LEU A 88 26.65 3.28 3.76
CA LEU A 88 27.45 2.06 3.77
C LEU A 88 27.99 1.76 2.36
N ASP A 89 29.01 0.90 2.29
CA ASP A 89 29.49 0.37 1.01
C ASP A 89 28.39 -0.47 0.35
N CYS A 90 28.03 -0.14 -0.89
CA CYS A 90 26.98 -0.82 -1.65
C CYS A 90 27.22 -2.32 -1.82
N GLY A 91 28.47 -2.78 -1.74
CA GLY A 91 28.87 -4.19 -1.87
C GLY A 91 28.64 -5.03 -0.61
N VAL A 92 28.25 -4.44 0.52
CA VAL A 92 27.94 -5.25 1.72
C VAL A 92 26.57 -5.89 1.59
N GLU A 93 26.44 -7.10 2.12
CA GLU A 93 25.14 -7.77 2.18
C GLU A 93 24.30 -7.27 3.36
N LYS A 94 23.03 -6.98 3.09
CA LYS A 94 22.01 -6.63 4.09
C LYS A 94 20.65 -7.21 3.68
N PRO A 95 19.73 -7.38 4.64
CA PRO A 95 18.30 -7.35 4.39
C PRO A 95 17.90 -6.06 3.66
N PHE A 96 16.73 -6.05 3.01
CA PHE A 96 16.28 -4.91 2.22
C PHE A 96 14.75 -4.81 2.23
N ILE A 97 14.25 -3.61 1.94
CA ILE A 97 12.81 -3.32 1.96
C ILE A 97 12.41 -2.87 0.57
N CYS A 98 11.50 -3.61 -0.05
CA CYS A 98 10.83 -3.19 -1.28
C CYS A 98 9.57 -2.39 -0.95
N TYR A 99 9.16 -1.51 -1.85
CA TYR A 99 7.80 -1.02 -1.89
C TYR A 99 7.13 -1.43 -3.19
N GLY A 100 5.82 -1.48 -3.17
CA GLY A 100 4.99 -1.71 -4.34
C GLY A 100 3.61 -1.15 -4.11
N LEU A 101 2.81 -1.10 -5.18
CA LEU A 101 1.39 -0.96 -5.01
C LEU A 101 0.92 -2.12 -4.12
N VAL A 102 0.33 -1.80 -2.97
CA VAL A 102 -0.43 -2.81 -2.22
C VAL A 102 -1.44 -3.38 -3.20
N PRO A 103 -1.38 -4.67 -3.56
CA PRO A 103 -2.35 -5.22 -4.48
C PRO A 103 -3.71 -5.03 -3.83
N VAL A 104 -4.51 -4.11 -4.39
CA VAL A 104 -5.87 -3.87 -3.91
C VAL A 104 -6.63 -5.14 -4.27
N SER A 105 -6.77 -6.05 -3.31
CA SER A 105 -7.52 -7.27 -3.50
C SER A 105 -8.99 -6.89 -3.62
N MET A 106 -9.47 -6.77 -4.85
CA MET A 106 -10.87 -6.48 -5.12
C MET A 106 -11.70 -7.74 -4.89
N GLN A 107 -12.31 -7.83 -3.72
CA GLN A 107 -13.33 -8.85 -3.45
C GLN A 107 -14.70 -8.35 -3.91
N VAL A 108 -15.46 -9.23 -4.55
CA VAL A 108 -16.79 -8.92 -5.08
C VAL A 108 -17.82 -9.67 -4.26
N ILE A 109 -18.59 -8.95 -3.48
CA ILE A 109 -19.68 -9.51 -2.68
C ILE A 109 -20.98 -9.25 -3.43
N LYS A 110 -21.73 -10.32 -3.73
CA LYS A 110 -23.09 -10.18 -4.25
C LYS A 110 -24.04 -9.92 -3.10
N VAL A 111 -24.80 -8.83 -3.19
CA VAL A 111 -25.82 -8.47 -2.22
C VAL A 111 -27.21 -8.64 -2.83
N ARG A 112 -28.15 -9.13 -2.03
CA ARG A 112 -29.58 -9.15 -2.36
C ARG A 112 -30.29 -8.15 -1.46
N VAL A 113 -31.13 -7.32 -2.04
CA VAL A 113 -31.84 -6.25 -1.34
C VAL A 113 -33.33 -6.43 -1.57
N GLU A 114 -34.08 -6.58 -0.48
CA GLU A 114 -35.54 -6.53 -0.51
C GLU A 114 -35.96 -5.08 -0.28
N LYS A 115 -36.74 -4.54 -1.21
CA LYS A 115 -37.16 -3.13 -1.16
C LYS A 115 -38.68 -3.00 -1.21
N PRO A 116 -39.26 -1.98 -0.54
CA PRO A 116 -40.61 -1.52 -0.83
C PRO A 116 -40.72 -1.00 -2.28
N ASN A 117 -41.94 -0.96 -2.81
CA ASN A 117 -42.19 -0.54 -4.20
C ASN A 117 -41.77 0.90 -4.51
N CYS A 118 -41.60 1.76 -3.50
CA CYS A 118 -41.29 3.19 -3.64
C CYS A 118 -39.79 3.56 -3.66
N VAL A 119 -38.87 2.63 -3.43
CA VAL A 119 -37.44 2.95 -3.40
C VAL A 119 -36.84 2.87 -4.81
N ASP A 120 -36.19 3.95 -5.26
CA ASP A 120 -35.41 3.96 -6.49
C ASP A 120 -33.96 3.53 -6.23
N LEU A 121 -33.55 2.39 -6.79
CA LEU A 121 -32.18 1.88 -6.67
C LEU A 121 -31.20 2.51 -7.67
N LYS A 122 -31.65 3.49 -8.45
CA LYS A 122 -30.82 4.28 -9.37
C LYS A 122 -30.43 5.62 -8.79
N ASP A 123 -31.06 6.05 -7.69
CA ASP A 123 -30.73 7.30 -7.02
C ASP A 123 -29.31 7.22 -6.42
N PRO A 124 -28.37 8.07 -6.88
CA PRO A 124 -27.01 8.10 -6.36
C PRO A 124 -26.95 8.36 -4.85
N ALA A 125 -27.81 9.24 -4.33
CA ALA A 125 -27.82 9.58 -2.90
C ALA A 125 -28.23 8.37 -2.06
N PHE A 126 -29.20 7.59 -2.54
CA PHE A 126 -29.61 6.35 -1.90
C PHE A 126 -28.50 5.28 -1.95
N LEU A 127 -27.87 5.10 -3.11
CA LEU A 127 -26.75 4.18 -3.28
C LEU A 127 -25.56 4.51 -2.36
N ASP A 128 -25.25 5.80 -2.19
CA ASP A 128 -24.19 6.26 -1.31
C ASP A 128 -24.55 6.01 0.16
N ALA A 129 -25.79 6.30 0.57
CA ALA A 129 -26.27 6.01 1.92
C ALA A 129 -26.19 4.52 2.26
N MET A 130 -26.51 3.65 1.28
CA MET A 130 -26.35 2.20 1.44
C MET A 130 -24.89 1.77 1.61
N LEU A 131 -23.94 2.36 0.86
CA LEU A 131 -22.52 2.05 1.03
C LEU A 131 -22.01 2.49 2.40
N VAL A 132 -22.45 3.66 2.90
CA VAL A 132 -22.11 4.14 4.23
C VAL A 132 -22.58 3.15 5.30
N GLU A 133 -23.83 2.70 5.22
CA GLU A 133 -24.39 1.75 6.18
C GLU A 133 -23.73 0.36 6.07
N ALA A 134 -23.46 -0.10 4.85
CA ALA A 134 -22.72 -1.35 4.62
C ALA A 134 -21.31 -1.29 5.23
N LYS A 135 -20.59 -0.16 5.05
CA LYS A 135 -19.26 0.04 5.63
C LYS A 135 -19.30 -0.02 7.15
N LYS A 136 -20.28 0.63 7.76
CA LYS A 136 -20.48 0.62 9.22
C LYS A 136 -20.73 -0.80 9.75
N ASN A 137 -21.59 -1.57 9.09
CA ASN A 137 -21.91 -2.93 9.50
C ASN A 137 -20.72 -3.89 9.33
N LEU A 138 -19.94 -3.75 8.25
CA LEU A 138 -18.74 -4.54 8.04
C LEU A 138 -17.62 -4.19 9.03
N ARG A 139 -17.48 -2.90 9.39
CA ARG A 139 -16.57 -2.48 10.48
C ARG A 139 -16.91 -3.14 11.80
N ALA A 140 -18.19 -3.23 12.15
CA ALA A 140 -18.63 -3.96 13.35
C ALA A 140 -18.30 -5.46 13.31
N GLN A 141 -18.01 -6.01 12.12
CA GLN A 141 -17.58 -7.40 11.91
C GLN A 141 -16.05 -7.53 11.74
N GLY A 142 -15.28 -6.46 11.99
CA GLY A 142 -13.82 -6.48 11.95
C GLY A 142 -13.20 -6.11 10.60
N LEU A 143 -13.95 -5.49 9.69
CA LEU A 143 -13.37 -4.94 8.46
C LEU A 143 -12.39 -3.79 8.79
N ASP A 144 -11.17 -3.88 8.24
CA ASP A 144 -10.13 -2.85 8.37
C ASP A 144 -10.60 -1.49 7.80
N ASP A 145 -10.22 -0.40 8.48
CA ASP A 145 -10.56 0.97 8.11
C ASP A 145 -9.95 1.43 6.78
N ASN A 146 -8.85 0.80 6.35
CA ASN A 146 -8.23 1.06 5.06
C ASN A 146 -9.05 0.52 3.87
N VAL A 147 -10.08 -0.31 4.12
CA VAL A 147 -10.89 -0.90 3.06
C VAL A 147 -11.87 0.14 2.48
N GLN A 148 -11.80 0.28 1.15
CA GLN A 148 -12.72 1.10 0.37
C GLN A 148 -13.83 0.22 -0.22
N LEU A 149 -15.08 0.68 -0.08
CA LEU A 149 -16.24 0.04 -0.69
C LEU A 149 -16.74 0.90 -1.86
N ALA A 150 -17.08 0.24 -2.95
CA ALA A 150 -17.66 0.90 -4.11
C ALA A 150 -18.67 -0.04 -4.79
N TRP A 151 -19.71 0.54 -5.39
CA TRP A 151 -20.63 -0.21 -6.23
C TRP A 151 -19.96 -0.61 -7.54
N ARG A 152 -20.08 -1.88 -7.90
CA ARG A 152 -19.74 -2.34 -9.25
C ARG A 152 -20.88 -1.98 -10.20
N LYS A 153 -20.61 -1.06 -11.13
CA LYS A 153 -21.50 -0.81 -12.28
C LYS A 153 -21.36 -1.93 -13.30
N GLN A 154 -22.48 -2.37 -13.83
CA GLN A 154 -22.53 -3.34 -14.92
C GLN A 154 -22.39 -2.61 -16.27
N PRO A 155 -22.24 -3.32 -17.40
CA PRO A 155 -22.08 -2.69 -18.72
C PRO A 155 -23.24 -1.75 -19.11
N ASP A 156 -24.43 -1.98 -18.55
CA ASP A 156 -25.61 -1.12 -18.72
C ASP A 156 -25.62 0.11 -17.79
N GLY A 157 -24.55 0.33 -17.02
CA GLY A 157 -24.40 1.39 -16.04
C GLY A 157 -25.14 1.16 -14.72
N GLN A 158 -25.92 0.09 -14.59
CA GLN A 158 -26.72 -0.20 -13.40
C GLN A 158 -25.90 -0.97 -12.35
N VAL A 159 -26.21 -0.74 -11.07
CA VAL A 159 -25.63 -1.48 -9.94
C VAL A 159 -26.46 -2.74 -9.66
N PHE A 160 -27.76 -2.54 -9.44
CA PHE A 160 -28.71 -3.61 -9.12
C PHE A 160 -29.47 -4.08 -10.35
N LYS A 161 -29.72 -5.39 -10.43
CA LYS A 161 -30.65 -5.99 -11.38
C LYS A 161 -31.84 -6.56 -10.63
N LYS A 162 -33.05 -6.33 -11.15
CA LYS A 162 -34.26 -6.95 -10.64
C LYS A 162 -34.19 -8.44 -10.94
N GLU A 163 -34.24 -9.28 -9.90
CA GLU A 163 -34.37 -10.73 -10.12
C GLU A 163 -35.79 -11.01 -10.66
N GLU A 164 -35.85 -11.64 -11.83
CA GLU A 164 -37.11 -12.17 -12.34
C GLU A 164 -37.44 -13.45 -11.55
N LYS A 165 -38.62 -13.49 -10.93
CA LYS A 165 -39.12 -14.74 -10.34
C LYS A 165 -39.37 -15.70 -11.49
N LYS A 166 -38.57 -16.76 -11.62
CA LYS A 166 -38.93 -17.92 -12.44
C LYS A 166 -40.28 -18.41 -11.93
N LYS A 167 -41.30 -18.39 -12.80
CA LYS A 167 -42.55 -19.11 -12.54
C LYS A 167 -42.14 -20.56 -12.27
N ARG A 168 -42.51 -21.07 -11.09
CA ARG A 168 -42.45 -22.49 -10.80
C ARG A 168 -43.36 -23.14 -11.83
N ASP A 169 -42.77 -23.92 -12.74
CA ASP A 169 -43.56 -24.73 -13.66
C ASP A 169 -44.48 -25.61 -12.78
N GLU A 170 -45.78 -25.37 -12.91
CA GLU A 170 -46.81 -26.23 -12.36
C GLU A 170 -46.77 -27.53 -13.16
N LEU A 171 -46.31 -28.60 -12.52
CA LEU A 171 -46.56 -30.00 -12.87
C LEU A 171 -46.97 -30.73 -11.59
#